data_AF-A0AAJ6ZBL6-F1
#
_entry.id   AF-A0AAJ6ZBL6-F1
#
_cell.length_a   1.000
_cell.length_b   1.000
_cell.length_c   1.000
_cell.angle_alpha   90.00
_cell.angle_beta   90.00
_cell.angle_gamma   90.00
#
_symmetry.space_group_name_H-M   'P 1'
#
loop_
_entity.id
_entity.type
_entity.pdbx_description
1 polymer ?
#
loop_
_entity_poly.entity_id
_entity_poly.type
_entity_poly.pdbx_seq_one_letter_code
_entity_poly.pdbx_strand_id
1 'polypeptide(L)'
;MEEDDPVVQEIPVFLSQALAENFYIFQYPVRPANRDWKDVMVKNASIKPKNKIVRLEVGLDTYSDKYCPSKGEQIALNTDGQQESRYIKDRDREKSQYFKNGIMDKIVLESSVPCFKTEHYAVALLQDKELHCTPVKGIVQLRPSCSFYDKQDKQKNDKNKAENSDEEDKEPEIQQVTVKFARQETEISKKAREKSYETISQRISDEPWYDGLWKSSDSDQAELERLKLFSAVTTDGSSLTLPHNEYVRALVPAAPADEAGAVVAKRPSLQEQIKEILISAKLMTFSELRGRVYNEDGSLAGEAAVLNALGGAACCVRGLWAPRSADLYTRPSPAPPHLMCAARDHVLYLFTQHPYVDRRKVAAAVRLPPSDVLEIIRSVGKFTPRMGWELLLPPDTAFEAKYNDVVQRQNTYWEARQRQFNEMLIGENMNKRQRKKSQRDSMCDATNSPKPRCTSVSEDDSERKRKNKSASGVGKRTRNISSSSVQDAT
;
A
#
# COMPACT_ATOMS: atom_id res chain seq x y z
N MET A 1 -16.93 24.61 17.75
CA MET A 1 -18.26 24.04 18.00
C MET A 1 -18.46 23.04 16.89
N GLU A 2 -18.13 21.79 17.17
CA GLU A 2 -18.60 20.69 16.33
C GLU A 2 -20.05 20.45 16.77
N GLU A 3 -20.96 20.44 15.80
CA GLU A 3 -22.38 20.20 16.01
C GLU A 3 -22.53 18.78 16.60
N ASP A 4 -23.15 18.68 17.78
CA ASP A 4 -23.55 17.40 18.36
C ASP A 4 -24.51 16.72 17.35
N ASP A 5 -24.06 15.60 16.76
CA ASP A 5 -24.88 14.70 15.94
C ASP A 5 -25.44 13.59 16.85
N PRO A 6 -26.65 13.78 17.43
CA PRO A 6 -27.17 12.84 18.40
C PRO A 6 -27.59 11.54 17.74
N VAL A 7 -27.24 10.41 18.36
CA VAL A 7 -27.72 9.09 17.94
C VAL A 7 -29.25 9.07 17.96
N VAL A 8 -29.87 8.94 16.78
CA VAL A 8 -31.34 8.89 16.63
C VAL A 8 -31.89 7.48 16.89
N GLN A 9 -31.13 6.46 16.52
CA GLN A 9 -31.56 5.07 16.62
C GLN A 9 -30.37 4.11 16.68
N GLU A 10 -30.46 3.14 17.58
CA GLU A 10 -29.55 1.99 17.65
C GLU A 10 -30.26 0.76 17.07
N ILE A 11 -29.62 0.10 16.10
CA ILE A 11 -30.14 -1.09 15.41
C ILE A 11 -29.16 -2.24 15.65
N PRO A 12 -29.53 -3.30 16.38
CA PRO A 12 -28.67 -4.47 16.54
C PRO A 12 -28.48 -5.19 15.20
N VAL A 13 -27.25 -5.65 14.98
CA VAL A 13 -26.86 -6.37 13.76
C VAL A 13 -26.49 -7.81 14.13
N PHE A 14 -27.25 -8.76 13.57
CA PHE A 14 -27.05 -10.18 13.76
C PHE A 14 -26.46 -10.82 12.50
N LEU A 15 -25.69 -11.90 12.68
CA LEU A 15 -25.18 -12.73 11.59
C LEU A 15 -25.90 -14.08 11.61
N SER A 16 -26.59 -14.43 10.52
CA SER A 16 -27.10 -15.78 10.28
C SER A 16 -26.15 -16.56 9.39
N GLN A 17 -25.80 -17.78 9.82
CA GLN A 17 -24.95 -18.69 9.05
C GLN A 17 -25.71 -19.89 8.47
N ALA A 18 -27.01 -20.01 8.75
CA ALA A 18 -27.80 -21.20 8.40
C ALA A 18 -27.83 -21.49 6.88
N LEU A 19 -27.74 -20.44 6.05
CA LEU A 19 -27.73 -20.55 4.59
C LEU A 19 -26.39 -20.17 3.94
N ALA A 20 -25.33 -19.91 4.71
CA ALA A 20 -24.06 -19.36 4.20
C ALA A 20 -23.44 -20.18 3.05
N GLU A 21 -23.61 -21.51 3.06
CA GLU A 21 -23.08 -22.40 2.02
C GLU A 21 -23.98 -22.56 0.78
N ASN A 22 -25.27 -22.20 0.87
CA ASN A 22 -26.28 -22.51 -0.14
C ASN A 22 -27.03 -21.26 -0.66
N PHE A 23 -26.67 -20.07 -0.20
CA PHE A 23 -27.39 -18.84 -0.52
C PHE A 23 -26.80 -18.14 -1.75
N TYR A 24 -27.58 -18.04 -2.82
CA TYR A 24 -27.17 -17.44 -4.09
C TYR A 24 -28.04 -16.23 -4.44
N ILE A 25 -27.43 -15.23 -5.09
CA ILE A 25 -28.15 -14.09 -5.67
C ILE A 25 -28.23 -14.29 -7.18
N PHE A 26 -29.47 -14.35 -7.69
CA PHE A 26 -29.75 -14.42 -9.13
C PHE A 26 -30.09 -13.02 -9.64
N GLN A 27 -29.24 -12.49 -10.51
CA GLN A 27 -29.45 -11.21 -11.17
C GLN A 27 -29.93 -11.43 -12.60
N TYR A 28 -30.85 -10.58 -13.06
CA TYR A 28 -31.40 -10.63 -14.42
C TYR A 28 -31.16 -9.28 -15.14
N PRO A 29 -29.94 -9.03 -15.66
CA PRO A 29 -29.55 -7.71 -16.17
C PRO A 29 -30.44 -7.17 -17.31
N VAL A 30 -31.06 -8.06 -18.07
CA VAL A 30 -31.91 -7.72 -19.23
C VAL A 30 -33.40 -7.64 -18.89
N ARG A 31 -33.77 -7.85 -17.61
CA ARG A 31 -35.17 -7.79 -17.15
C ARG A 31 -35.37 -6.55 -16.27
N PRO A 32 -36.38 -5.70 -16.57
CA PRO A 32 -36.63 -4.52 -15.76
C PRO A 32 -37.19 -4.91 -14.38
N ALA A 33 -36.83 -4.15 -13.35
CA ALA A 33 -37.17 -4.44 -11.95
C ALA A 33 -38.68 -4.41 -11.65
N ASN A 34 -39.47 -3.71 -12.46
CA ASN A 34 -40.92 -3.63 -12.31
C ASN A 34 -41.69 -4.87 -12.83
N ARG A 35 -41.00 -5.84 -13.44
CA ARG A 35 -41.58 -7.12 -13.85
C ARG A 35 -41.18 -8.20 -12.86
N ASP A 36 -42.09 -8.58 -11.99
CA ASP A 36 -41.87 -9.60 -10.98
C ASP A 36 -41.84 -11.03 -11.56
N TRP A 37 -41.38 -11.98 -10.76
CA TRP A 37 -41.22 -13.38 -11.14
C TRP A 37 -42.47 -14.23 -10.88
N LYS A 38 -43.59 -13.63 -10.49
CA LYS A 38 -44.79 -14.37 -10.04
C LYS A 38 -45.45 -15.17 -11.16
N ASP A 39 -45.57 -14.57 -12.34
CA ASP A 39 -46.23 -15.20 -13.49
C ASP A 39 -45.29 -16.14 -14.29
N VAL A 40 -44.06 -16.34 -13.81
CA VAL A 40 -43.05 -17.10 -14.55
C VAL A 40 -43.09 -18.58 -14.19
N MET A 41 -43.43 -19.42 -15.17
CA MET A 41 -43.42 -20.87 -15.00
C MET A 41 -42.01 -21.43 -15.20
N VAL A 42 -41.29 -21.73 -14.13
CA VAL A 42 -40.01 -22.45 -14.22
C VAL A 42 -40.29 -23.95 -14.37
N LYS A 43 -39.95 -24.52 -15.54
CA LYS A 43 -40.12 -25.94 -15.87
C LYS A 43 -39.02 -26.82 -15.27
N ASN A 44 -37.78 -26.32 -15.28
CA ASN A 44 -36.63 -27.01 -14.72
C ASN A 44 -35.61 -26.01 -14.17
N ALA A 45 -34.90 -26.39 -13.11
CA ALA A 45 -33.78 -25.65 -12.58
C ALA A 45 -32.62 -26.62 -12.37
N SER A 46 -31.45 -26.32 -12.90
CA SER A 46 -30.27 -27.17 -12.79
C SER A 46 -29.06 -26.36 -12.33
N ILE A 47 -28.19 -26.97 -11.53
CA ILE A 47 -27.01 -26.33 -10.98
C ILE A 47 -25.77 -27.22 -11.10
N LYS A 48 -24.62 -26.57 -11.33
CA LYS A 48 -23.27 -27.10 -11.18
C LYS A 48 -22.63 -26.39 -9.97
N PRO A 49 -22.70 -26.96 -8.76
CA PRO A 49 -22.37 -26.25 -7.53
C PRO A 49 -20.89 -25.86 -7.41
N LYS A 50 -19.95 -26.66 -7.94
CA LYS A 50 -18.52 -26.38 -7.86
C LYS A 50 -18.13 -25.21 -8.75
N ASN A 51 -18.63 -25.19 -9.99
CA ASN A 51 -18.39 -24.10 -10.93
C ASN A 51 -19.39 -22.92 -10.77
N LYS A 52 -20.37 -23.04 -9.86
CA LYS A 52 -21.40 -22.03 -9.57
C LYS A 52 -22.20 -21.62 -10.81
N ILE A 53 -22.55 -22.59 -11.66
CA ILE A 53 -23.34 -22.35 -12.87
C ILE A 53 -24.77 -22.83 -12.63
N VAL A 54 -25.74 -21.98 -12.92
CA VAL A 54 -27.17 -22.25 -12.83
C VAL A 54 -27.78 -22.14 -14.22
N ARG A 55 -28.72 -23.04 -14.50
CA ARG A 55 -29.56 -23.04 -15.69
C ARG A 55 -31.01 -23.12 -15.27
N LEU A 56 -31.84 -22.22 -15.79
CA LEU A 56 -33.29 -22.24 -15.58
C LEU A 56 -33.98 -22.41 -16.93
N GLU A 57 -34.89 -23.37 -17.02
CA GLU A 57 -35.80 -23.50 -18.15
C GLU A 57 -37.13 -22.84 -17.79
N VAL A 58 -37.44 -21.75 -18.46
CA VAL A 58 -38.65 -20.95 -18.23
C VAL A 58 -39.65 -21.24 -19.35
N GLY A 59 -40.84 -21.68 -18.99
CA GLY A 59 -41.94 -21.91 -19.92
C GLY A 59 -42.43 -20.62 -20.56
N LEU A 60 -42.75 -20.69 -21.84
CA LEU A 60 -43.46 -19.64 -22.57
C LEU A 60 -44.96 -19.95 -22.57
N ASP A 61 -45.78 -18.90 -22.47
CA ASP A 61 -47.21 -19.02 -22.72
C ASP A 61 -47.46 -19.09 -24.24
N THR A 62 -47.66 -20.31 -24.73
CA THR A 62 -47.90 -20.59 -26.15
C THR A 62 -49.33 -20.25 -26.60
N TYR A 63 -50.23 -19.93 -25.68
CA TYR A 63 -51.62 -19.54 -25.97
C TYR A 63 -51.80 -18.02 -26.01
N SER A 64 -50.81 -17.25 -25.57
CA SER A 64 -50.84 -15.79 -25.65
C SER A 64 -50.86 -15.32 -27.11
N ASP A 65 -51.62 -14.26 -27.33
CA ASP A 65 -51.63 -13.41 -28.53
C ASP A 65 -50.24 -12.93 -28.99
N LYS A 66 -49.25 -12.88 -28.09
CA LYS A 66 -47.87 -12.47 -28.36
C LYS A 66 -46.98 -13.60 -28.88
N TYR A 67 -47.45 -14.84 -28.80
CA TYR A 67 -46.73 -16.00 -29.31
C TYR A 67 -47.15 -16.29 -30.76
N CYS A 68 -46.17 -16.53 -31.63
CA CYS A 68 -46.42 -16.88 -33.03
C CYS A 68 -46.19 -18.40 -33.22
N PRO A 69 -47.26 -19.22 -33.35
CA PRO A 69 -47.12 -20.67 -33.40
C PRO A 69 -46.27 -21.15 -34.57
N SER A 70 -46.47 -20.59 -35.77
CA SER A 70 -45.73 -20.99 -36.98
C SER A 70 -44.22 -20.78 -36.84
N LYS A 71 -43.81 -19.67 -36.22
CA LYS A 71 -42.39 -19.40 -35.95
C LYS A 71 -41.84 -20.32 -34.85
N GLY A 72 -42.65 -20.60 -33.83
CA GLY A 72 -42.31 -21.54 -32.76
C GLY A 72 -42.07 -22.96 -33.28
N GLU A 73 -42.94 -23.44 -34.16
CA GLU A 73 -42.80 -24.72 -34.88
C GLU A 73 -41.54 -24.73 -35.75
N GLN A 74 -41.30 -23.66 -36.51
CA GLN A 74 -40.11 -23.57 -37.37
C GLN A 74 -38.81 -23.63 -36.56
N ILE A 75 -38.73 -22.94 -35.41
CA ILE A 75 -37.55 -22.97 -34.53
C ILE A 75 -37.34 -24.37 -33.95
N ALA A 76 -38.41 -25.02 -33.47
CA ALA A 76 -38.32 -26.37 -32.94
C ALA A 76 -37.90 -27.39 -34.00
N LEU A 77 -38.48 -27.33 -35.20
CA LEU A 77 -38.12 -28.18 -36.34
C LEU A 77 -36.66 -27.99 -36.75
N ASN A 78 -36.19 -26.75 -36.77
CA ASN A 78 -34.79 -26.43 -37.07
C ASN A 78 -33.81 -26.94 -36.01
N THR A 79 -34.25 -27.00 -34.75
CA THR A 79 -33.40 -27.36 -33.61
C THR A 79 -33.34 -28.87 -33.39
N ASP A 80 -34.48 -29.56 -33.52
CA ASP A 80 -34.62 -30.98 -33.23
C ASP A 80 -34.66 -31.86 -34.50
N GLY A 81 -34.82 -31.25 -35.68
CA GLY A 81 -34.91 -31.93 -36.96
C GLY A 81 -36.34 -32.36 -37.33
N GLN A 82 -36.55 -32.76 -38.59
CA GLN A 82 -37.82 -33.37 -38.99
C GLN A 82 -38.07 -34.64 -38.20
N GLN A 83 -39.31 -34.78 -37.69
CA GLN A 83 -39.76 -36.01 -37.08
C GLN A 83 -39.95 -37.08 -38.17
N GLU A 84 -38.87 -37.73 -38.59
CA GLU A 84 -39.00 -38.90 -39.43
C GLU A 84 -39.65 -40.02 -38.61
N SER A 85 -40.85 -40.42 -39.02
CA SER A 85 -41.54 -41.57 -38.43
C SER A 85 -40.93 -42.85 -39.00
N ARG A 86 -40.69 -43.80 -38.07
CA ARG A 86 -40.50 -45.25 -38.24
C ARG A 86 -39.04 -45.73 -38.21
N TYR A 87 -38.77 -46.56 -37.20
CA TYR A 87 -37.64 -47.49 -37.02
C TYR A 87 -36.41 -47.06 -36.18
N ILE A 88 -36.53 -46.12 -35.24
CA ILE A 88 -35.52 -45.91 -34.19
C ILE A 88 -36.19 -46.00 -32.81
N LYS A 89 -35.62 -46.79 -31.89
CA LYS A 89 -36.14 -47.08 -30.54
C LYS A 89 -36.56 -45.80 -29.80
N ASP A 90 -37.86 -45.70 -29.47
CA ASP A 90 -38.51 -44.49 -28.93
C ASP A 90 -37.87 -43.93 -27.64
N ARG A 91 -37.21 -44.77 -26.84
CA ARG A 91 -36.71 -44.39 -25.50
C ARG A 91 -35.53 -43.42 -25.47
N ASP A 92 -34.68 -43.41 -26.50
CA ASP A 92 -33.51 -42.52 -26.55
C ASP A 92 -33.82 -41.20 -27.31
N ARG A 93 -34.92 -41.19 -28.08
CA ARG A 93 -35.35 -40.04 -28.90
C ARG A 93 -36.08 -38.98 -28.07
N GLU A 94 -36.96 -39.37 -27.15
CA GLU A 94 -37.62 -38.44 -26.22
C GLU A 94 -36.65 -37.75 -25.25
N LYS A 95 -35.51 -38.38 -24.94
CA LYS A 95 -34.47 -37.80 -24.08
C LYS A 95 -33.57 -36.78 -24.79
N SER A 96 -33.53 -36.77 -26.12
CA SER A 96 -32.59 -35.94 -26.91
C SER A 96 -33.23 -34.71 -27.57
N GLN A 97 -34.57 -34.61 -27.58
CA GLN A 97 -35.28 -33.44 -28.08
C GLN A 97 -35.16 -32.25 -27.12
N TYR A 98 -34.83 -31.09 -27.68
CA TYR A 98 -34.70 -29.83 -26.95
C TYR A 98 -36.10 -29.25 -26.64
N PHE A 99 -37.01 -29.29 -27.62
CA PHE A 99 -38.40 -28.85 -27.54
C PHE A 99 -39.35 -30.04 -27.66
N LYS A 100 -39.70 -30.64 -26.52
CA LYS A 100 -40.51 -31.87 -26.46
C LYS A 100 -41.88 -31.76 -27.15
N ASN A 101 -42.47 -30.57 -27.14
CA ASN A 101 -43.80 -30.33 -27.72
C ASN A 101 -43.76 -29.99 -29.22
N GLY A 102 -42.60 -30.05 -29.87
CA GLY A 102 -42.45 -29.68 -31.29
C GLY A 102 -42.62 -28.19 -31.58
N ILE A 103 -42.73 -27.36 -30.54
CA ILE A 103 -42.82 -25.90 -30.61
C ILE A 103 -41.88 -25.28 -29.57
N MET A 104 -41.44 -24.04 -29.81
CA MET A 104 -40.64 -23.27 -28.85
C MET A 104 -41.46 -22.90 -27.60
N ASP A 105 -41.63 -23.84 -26.69
CA ASP A 105 -42.45 -23.72 -25.49
C ASP A 105 -41.67 -23.27 -24.23
N LYS A 106 -40.38 -22.99 -24.39
CA LYS A 106 -39.49 -22.56 -23.30
C LYS A 106 -38.36 -21.67 -23.79
N ILE A 107 -37.84 -20.87 -22.88
CA ILE A 107 -36.54 -20.19 -22.99
C ILE A 107 -35.60 -20.75 -21.93
N VAL A 108 -34.31 -20.80 -22.23
CA VAL A 108 -33.29 -21.22 -21.28
C VAL A 108 -32.54 -19.98 -20.81
N LEU A 109 -32.47 -19.77 -19.49
CA LEU A 109 -31.60 -18.79 -18.88
C LEU A 109 -30.37 -19.51 -18.35
N GLU A 110 -29.20 -19.05 -18.76
CA GLU A 110 -27.93 -19.61 -18.33
C GLU A 110 -27.11 -18.54 -17.61
N SER A 111 -26.46 -18.95 -16.52
CA SER A 111 -25.76 -18.03 -15.67
C SER A 111 -24.32 -17.79 -16.15
N SER A 112 -23.86 -16.56 -15.99
CA SER A 112 -22.44 -16.23 -15.90
C SER A 112 -22.09 -15.82 -14.47
N VAL A 113 -20.86 -16.07 -14.02
CA VAL A 113 -20.36 -15.63 -12.71
C VAL A 113 -19.64 -14.28 -12.86
N PRO A 114 -20.23 -13.14 -12.47
CA PRO A 114 -19.57 -11.83 -12.55
C PRO A 114 -18.50 -11.64 -11.46
N CYS A 115 -18.63 -12.33 -10.32
CA CYS A 115 -17.78 -12.14 -9.16
C CYS A 115 -17.43 -13.47 -8.50
N PHE A 116 -16.13 -13.77 -8.39
CA PHE A 116 -15.64 -15.00 -7.78
C PHE A 116 -15.45 -14.89 -6.27
N LYS A 117 -15.19 -13.67 -5.77
CA LYS A 117 -14.97 -13.37 -4.34
C LYS A 117 -16.24 -12.82 -3.72
N THR A 118 -16.98 -13.68 -3.02
CA THR A 118 -18.27 -13.34 -2.41
C THR A 118 -18.21 -13.12 -0.91
N GLU A 119 -17.03 -13.31 -0.31
CA GLU A 119 -16.76 -13.23 1.14
C GLU A 119 -17.06 -11.85 1.75
N HIS A 120 -17.13 -10.80 0.93
CA HIS A 120 -17.41 -9.43 1.36
C HIS A 120 -18.87 -9.01 1.14
N TYR A 121 -19.73 -9.92 0.66
CA TYR A 121 -21.13 -9.64 0.36
C TYR A 121 -22.06 -10.42 1.29
N ALA A 122 -23.06 -9.72 1.81
CA ALA A 122 -24.15 -10.29 2.60
C ALA A 122 -25.48 -9.69 2.15
N VAL A 123 -26.57 -10.43 2.33
CA VAL A 123 -27.93 -9.89 2.24
C VAL A 123 -28.42 -9.65 3.65
N ALA A 124 -29.02 -8.48 3.86
CA ALA A 124 -29.54 -8.10 5.17
C ALA A 124 -31.06 -7.97 5.12
N LEU A 125 -31.74 -8.56 6.10
CA LEU A 125 -33.16 -8.37 6.35
C LEU A 125 -33.32 -7.41 7.53
N LEU A 126 -34.01 -6.30 7.29
CA LEU A 126 -34.41 -5.36 8.34
C LEU A 126 -35.86 -5.65 8.74
N GLN A 127 -36.05 -6.15 9.96
CA GLN A 127 -37.39 -6.42 10.51
C GLN A 127 -37.39 -6.09 12.00
N ASP A 128 -38.46 -5.47 12.49
CA ASP A 128 -38.64 -5.14 13.92
C ASP A 128 -37.47 -4.35 14.54
N LYS A 129 -36.83 -3.49 13.73
CA LYS A 129 -35.63 -2.71 14.08
C LYS A 129 -34.38 -3.54 14.35
N GLU A 130 -34.32 -4.77 13.85
CA GLU A 130 -33.15 -5.63 13.88
C GLU A 130 -32.65 -5.88 12.45
N LEU A 131 -31.33 -5.91 12.27
CA LEU A 131 -30.70 -6.19 10.98
C LEU A 131 -30.06 -7.58 11.00
N HIS A 132 -30.61 -8.52 10.22
CA HIS A 132 -30.12 -9.88 10.12
C HIS A 132 -29.34 -10.09 8.82
N CYS A 133 -28.02 -10.21 8.91
CA CYS A 133 -27.11 -10.38 7.77
C CYS A 133 -26.83 -11.85 7.50
N THR A 134 -26.96 -12.30 6.25
CA THR A 134 -26.60 -13.65 5.80
C THR A 134 -25.54 -13.58 4.70
N PRO A 135 -24.38 -14.26 4.83
CA PRO A 135 -23.35 -14.32 3.80
C PRO A 135 -23.86 -14.96 2.50
N VAL A 136 -23.32 -14.49 1.37
CA VAL A 136 -23.69 -15.00 0.05
C VAL A 136 -22.63 -15.96 -0.47
N LYS A 137 -23.03 -17.16 -0.89
CA LYS A 137 -22.12 -18.16 -1.49
C LYS A 137 -21.71 -17.81 -2.91
N GLY A 138 -22.64 -17.22 -3.66
CA GLY A 138 -22.48 -16.98 -5.09
C GLY A 138 -23.42 -15.89 -5.60
N ILE A 139 -22.88 -15.04 -6.47
CA ILE A 139 -23.67 -14.07 -7.22
C ILE A 139 -23.58 -14.50 -8.69
N VAL A 140 -24.73 -14.70 -9.32
CA VAL A 140 -24.82 -15.17 -10.71
C VAL A 140 -25.73 -14.27 -11.53
N GLN A 141 -25.37 -14.05 -12.78
CA GLN A 141 -26.16 -13.26 -13.73
C GLN A 141 -26.75 -14.18 -14.79
N LEU A 142 -28.07 -14.30 -14.79
CA LEU A 142 -28.83 -15.10 -15.73
C LEU A 142 -29.15 -14.30 -16.98
N ARG A 143 -28.79 -14.85 -18.15
CA ARG A 143 -29.11 -14.28 -19.46
C ARG A 143 -29.81 -15.33 -20.33
N PRO A 144 -30.69 -14.92 -21.25
CA PRO A 144 -31.22 -15.82 -22.26
C PRO A 144 -30.10 -16.49 -23.05
N SER A 145 -30.08 -17.81 -23.02
CA SER A 145 -29.18 -18.66 -23.79
C SER A 145 -29.84 -18.99 -25.12
N CYS A 146 -29.10 -18.82 -26.19
CA CYS A 146 -29.54 -19.15 -27.55
C CYS A 146 -28.90 -20.45 -28.05
N SER A 147 -28.52 -21.35 -27.15
CA SER A 147 -27.86 -22.63 -27.42
C SER A 147 -28.61 -23.56 -28.39
N PHE A 148 -29.91 -23.33 -28.61
CA PHE A 148 -30.68 -24.03 -29.63
C PHE A 148 -30.19 -23.71 -31.06
N TYR A 149 -29.62 -22.52 -31.32
CA TYR A 149 -28.97 -22.21 -32.60
C TYR A 149 -27.68 -23.02 -32.78
N ASP A 150 -26.88 -23.18 -31.73
CA ASP A 150 -25.67 -24.02 -31.79
C ASP A 150 -26.04 -25.48 -32.13
N LYS A 151 -27.15 -25.98 -31.56
CA LYS A 151 -27.69 -27.32 -31.89
C LYS A 151 -28.16 -27.39 -33.34
N GLN A 152 -28.86 -26.36 -33.83
CA GLN A 152 -29.30 -26.26 -35.22
C GLN A 152 -28.10 -26.30 -36.19
N ASP A 153 -27.05 -25.52 -35.93
CA ASP A 153 -25.87 -25.46 -36.80
C ASP A 153 -25.05 -26.76 -36.75
N LYS A 154 -24.97 -27.39 -35.58
CA LYS A 154 -24.40 -28.73 -35.46
C LYS A 154 -25.17 -29.75 -36.30
N GLN A 155 -26.51 -29.75 -36.23
CA GLN A 155 -27.33 -30.64 -37.05
C GLN A 155 -27.16 -30.38 -38.56
N LYS A 156 -27.12 -29.12 -38.99
CA LYS A 156 -26.87 -28.79 -40.41
C LYS A 156 -25.52 -29.30 -40.87
N ASN A 157 -24.47 -29.12 -40.06
CA ASN A 157 -23.13 -29.62 -40.37
C ASN A 157 -23.09 -31.15 -40.41
N ASP A 158 -23.78 -31.83 -39.49
CA ASP A 158 -23.86 -33.29 -39.46
C ASP A 158 -24.63 -33.82 -40.68
N LYS A 159 -25.72 -33.16 -41.09
CA LYS A 159 -26.45 -33.49 -42.33
C LYS A 159 -25.60 -33.28 -43.58
N ASN A 160 -24.94 -32.12 -43.71
CA ASN A 160 -24.04 -31.85 -44.84
C ASN A 160 -22.87 -32.84 -44.92
N LYS A 161 -22.38 -33.32 -43.76
CA LYS A 161 -21.36 -34.38 -43.72
C LYS A 161 -21.91 -35.74 -44.15
N ALA A 162 -23.13 -36.09 -43.73
CA ALA A 162 -23.78 -37.33 -44.14
C ALA A 162 -24.08 -37.34 -45.65
N GLU A 163 -24.57 -36.23 -46.20
CA GLU A 163 -24.84 -36.09 -47.65
C GLU A 163 -23.54 -36.09 -48.48
N ASN A 164 -22.42 -35.58 -47.95
CA ASN A 164 -21.11 -35.65 -48.61
C ASN A 164 -20.34 -36.96 -48.36
N SER A 165 -20.76 -37.80 -47.41
CA SER A 165 -20.05 -39.08 -47.12
C SER A 165 -20.54 -40.25 -47.97
N ASP A 166 -21.60 -40.08 -48.75
CA ASP A 166 -22.15 -41.12 -49.63
C ASP A 166 -21.39 -41.26 -50.98
N GLU A 167 -20.30 -40.50 -51.22
CA GLU A 167 -19.51 -40.60 -52.46
C GLU A 167 -18.07 -41.13 -52.35
N GLU A 168 -17.50 -41.40 -51.17
CA GLU A 168 -16.19 -42.08 -51.10
C GLU A 168 -16.07 -42.98 -49.85
N ASP A 169 -16.29 -44.28 -50.05
CA ASP A 169 -15.67 -45.34 -49.26
C ASP A 169 -14.14 -45.20 -49.37
N LYS A 170 -13.55 -44.31 -48.56
CA LYS A 170 -12.11 -44.31 -48.31
C LYS A 170 -11.84 -45.32 -47.21
N GLU A 171 -11.20 -46.41 -47.61
CA GLU A 171 -10.63 -47.45 -46.75
C GLU A 171 -9.98 -46.85 -45.49
N PRO A 172 -10.09 -47.51 -44.31
CA PRO A 172 -9.51 -47.00 -43.08
C PRO A 172 -7.98 -46.97 -43.21
N GLU A 173 -7.44 -45.77 -43.43
CA GLU A 173 -6.01 -45.53 -43.45
C GLU A 173 -5.44 -45.92 -42.09
N ILE A 174 -4.57 -46.94 -42.08
CA ILE A 174 -3.94 -47.52 -40.90
C ILE A 174 -3.14 -46.41 -40.21
N GLN A 175 -3.72 -45.78 -39.18
CA GLN A 175 -3.03 -44.83 -38.33
C GLN A 175 -1.89 -45.54 -37.60
N GLN A 176 -0.66 -45.34 -38.08
CA GLN A 176 0.53 -45.74 -37.36
C GLN A 176 0.55 -45.05 -35.99
N VAL A 177 0.29 -45.84 -34.95
CA VAL A 177 0.40 -45.42 -33.55
C VAL A 177 1.87 -45.14 -33.24
N THR A 178 2.29 -43.90 -33.50
CA THR A 178 3.57 -43.40 -33.04
C THR A 178 3.44 -43.05 -31.56
N VAL A 179 4.06 -43.86 -30.71
CA VAL A 179 4.07 -43.69 -29.25
C VAL A 179 4.88 -42.42 -28.94
N LYS A 180 4.21 -41.27 -28.93
CA LYS A 180 4.81 -40.01 -28.48
C LYS A 180 4.95 -40.09 -26.96
N PHE A 181 6.17 -40.37 -26.50
CA PHE A 181 6.51 -40.29 -25.08
C PHE A 181 6.13 -38.89 -24.57
N ALA A 182 5.29 -38.85 -23.53
CA ALA A 182 4.86 -37.61 -22.92
C ALA A 182 6.09 -36.82 -22.44
N ARG A 183 6.35 -35.66 -23.05
CA ARG A 183 7.36 -34.73 -22.54
C ARG A 183 7.01 -34.40 -21.09
N GLN A 184 7.98 -34.52 -20.20
CA GLN A 184 7.85 -34.11 -18.81
C GLN A 184 7.58 -32.60 -18.79
N GLU A 185 6.35 -32.23 -18.45
CA GLU A 185 5.87 -30.86 -18.49
C GLU A 185 6.50 -30.08 -17.33
N THR A 186 6.96 -28.85 -17.58
CA THR A 186 7.50 -28.00 -16.50
C THR A 186 6.35 -27.46 -15.65
N GLU A 187 6.62 -27.18 -14.38
CA GLU A 187 5.63 -26.61 -13.44
C GLU A 187 4.99 -25.31 -13.97
N ILE A 188 5.72 -24.53 -14.77
CA ILE A 188 5.25 -23.28 -15.38
C ILE A 188 4.26 -23.58 -16.53
N SER A 189 4.59 -24.53 -17.42
CA SER A 189 3.69 -24.90 -18.52
C SER A 189 2.42 -25.59 -18.02
N LYS A 190 2.53 -26.41 -16.97
CA LYS A 190 1.38 -27.04 -16.33
C LYS A 190 0.41 -26.00 -15.76
N LYS A 191 0.92 -25.01 -15.01
CA LYS A 191 0.10 -23.89 -14.50
C LYS A 191 -0.50 -23.03 -15.60
N ALA A 192 0.21 -22.83 -16.71
CA ALA A 192 -0.33 -22.11 -17.85
C ALA A 192 -1.46 -22.89 -18.54
N ARG A 193 -1.32 -24.21 -18.68
CA ARG A 193 -2.34 -25.10 -19.22
C ARG A 193 -3.56 -25.18 -18.32
N GLU A 194 -3.38 -25.22 -17.00
CA GLU A 194 -4.50 -25.19 -16.03
C GLU A 194 -5.32 -23.88 -16.12
N LYS A 195 -4.70 -22.79 -16.57
CA LYS A 195 -5.36 -21.50 -16.81
C LYS A 195 -5.89 -21.35 -18.25
N SER A 196 -5.68 -22.33 -19.12
CA SER A 196 -6.14 -22.26 -20.51
C SER A 196 -7.66 -22.41 -20.58
N TYR A 197 -8.25 -21.78 -21.59
CA TYR A 197 -9.70 -21.85 -21.85
C TYR A 197 -10.19 -23.28 -22.05
N GLU A 198 -9.41 -24.11 -22.75
CA GLU A 198 -9.75 -25.52 -23.02
C GLU A 198 -9.83 -26.33 -21.72
N THR A 199 -8.84 -26.21 -20.84
CA THR A 199 -8.83 -26.96 -19.57
C THR A 199 -9.98 -26.51 -18.65
N ILE A 200 -10.26 -25.21 -18.60
CA ILE A 200 -11.37 -24.66 -17.82
C ILE A 200 -12.72 -25.14 -18.39
N SER A 201 -12.89 -25.09 -19.70
CA SER A 201 -14.11 -25.54 -20.39
C SER A 201 -14.35 -27.02 -20.18
N GLN A 202 -13.29 -27.84 -20.27
CA GLN A 202 -13.37 -29.27 -20.01
C GLN A 202 -13.76 -29.54 -18.55
N ARG A 203 -13.11 -28.89 -17.58
CA ARG A 203 -13.46 -29.01 -16.16
C ARG A 203 -14.91 -28.62 -15.86
N ILE A 204 -15.43 -27.59 -16.52
CA ILE A 204 -16.84 -27.20 -16.41
C ILE A 204 -17.74 -28.27 -17.02
N SER A 205 -17.38 -28.80 -18.19
CA SER A 205 -18.14 -29.85 -18.88
C SER A 205 -18.21 -31.16 -18.08
N ASP A 206 -17.10 -31.52 -17.42
CA ASP A 206 -16.96 -32.74 -16.62
C ASP A 206 -17.81 -32.73 -15.34
N GLU A 207 -18.18 -31.54 -14.82
CA GLU A 207 -19.12 -31.46 -13.70
C GLU A 207 -20.54 -31.81 -14.15
N PRO A 208 -21.20 -32.81 -13.52
CA PRO A 208 -22.57 -33.18 -13.86
C PRO A 208 -23.55 -32.07 -13.45
N TRP A 209 -24.65 -31.97 -14.18
CA TRP A 209 -25.78 -31.13 -13.77
C TRP A 209 -26.56 -31.82 -12.65
N TYR A 210 -26.92 -31.06 -11.63
CA TYR A 210 -27.85 -31.48 -10.58
C TYR A 210 -29.17 -30.75 -10.78
N ASP A 211 -30.24 -31.50 -11.03
CA ASP A 211 -31.57 -30.93 -11.14
C ASP A 211 -32.13 -30.61 -9.75
N GLY A 212 -32.73 -29.42 -9.64
CA GLY A 212 -33.34 -28.88 -8.45
C GLY A 212 -34.83 -28.62 -8.67
N LEU A 213 -35.61 -28.81 -7.62
CA LEU A 213 -37.03 -28.52 -7.63
C LEU A 213 -37.24 -27.02 -7.39
N TRP A 214 -37.72 -26.31 -8.41
CA TRP A 214 -38.09 -24.90 -8.25
C TRP A 214 -39.34 -24.77 -7.37
N LYS A 215 -39.27 -23.89 -6.38
CA LYS A 215 -40.40 -23.50 -5.52
C LYS A 215 -40.64 -22.01 -5.68
N SER A 216 -41.89 -21.64 -5.92
CA SER A 216 -42.29 -20.23 -6.05
C SER A 216 -42.08 -19.47 -4.74
N SER A 217 -41.89 -18.17 -4.82
CA SER A 217 -41.78 -17.28 -3.65
C SER A 217 -42.97 -17.40 -2.70
N ASP A 218 -44.14 -17.71 -3.24
CA ASP A 218 -45.41 -17.74 -2.50
C ASP A 218 -45.69 -19.11 -1.88
N SER A 219 -44.74 -20.06 -1.97
CA SER A 219 -44.90 -21.40 -1.40
C SER A 219 -44.45 -21.46 0.06
N ASP A 220 -45.12 -22.30 0.87
CA ASP A 220 -44.76 -22.51 2.28
C ASP A 220 -43.29 -22.93 2.46
N GLN A 221 -42.75 -23.70 1.52
CA GLN A 221 -41.35 -24.11 1.55
C GLN A 221 -40.40 -22.91 1.40
N ALA A 222 -40.73 -21.94 0.55
CA ALA A 222 -39.92 -20.74 0.40
C ALA A 222 -39.95 -19.88 1.67
N GLU A 223 -41.10 -19.79 2.33
CA GLU A 223 -41.24 -19.08 3.60
C GLU A 223 -40.44 -19.76 4.73
N LEU A 224 -40.49 -21.09 4.82
CA LEU A 224 -39.67 -21.85 5.77
C LEU A 224 -38.16 -21.66 5.55
N GLU A 225 -37.71 -21.61 4.29
CA GLU A 225 -36.31 -21.29 3.97
C GLU A 225 -35.98 -19.83 4.30
N ARG A 226 -36.91 -18.88 4.06
CA ARG A 226 -36.75 -17.46 4.41
C ARG A 226 -36.53 -17.27 5.90
N LEU A 227 -37.19 -18.04 6.75
CA LEU A 227 -37.00 -17.98 8.21
C LEU A 227 -35.56 -18.30 8.64
N LYS A 228 -34.79 -19.06 7.85
CA LYS A 228 -33.38 -19.37 8.14
C LYS A 228 -32.45 -18.17 7.91
N LEU A 229 -32.92 -17.09 7.26
CA LEU A 229 -32.16 -15.85 7.10
C LEU A 229 -32.09 -15.04 8.41
N PHE A 230 -33.01 -15.28 9.34
CA PHE A 230 -32.92 -14.72 10.69
C PHE A 230 -31.89 -15.49 11.51
N SER A 231 -31.11 -14.77 12.31
CA SER A 231 -30.17 -15.41 13.21
C SER A 231 -30.91 -16.05 14.37
N ALA A 232 -30.59 -17.32 14.67
CA ALA A 232 -31.09 -18.00 15.86
C ALA A 232 -30.33 -17.59 17.15
N VAL A 233 -29.20 -16.90 17.00
CA VAL A 233 -28.31 -16.57 18.11
C VAL A 233 -28.43 -15.08 18.44
N THR A 234 -28.89 -14.80 19.65
CA THR A 234 -29.06 -13.44 20.19
C THR A 234 -27.94 -13.01 21.14
N THR A 235 -26.92 -13.85 21.36
CA THR A 235 -25.83 -13.57 22.30
C THR A 235 -24.76 -12.68 21.69
N ASP A 236 -24.28 -11.71 22.46
CA ASP A 236 -23.12 -10.85 22.15
C ASP A 236 -21.82 -11.65 22.14
N GLY A 237 -21.59 -12.40 21.06
CA GLY A 237 -20.39 -13.19 20.80
C GLY A 237 -19.46 -12.53 19.78
N SER A 238 -19.33 -11.21 19.82
CA SER A 238 -18.53 -10.49 18.81
C SER A 238 -17.05 -10.87 18.91
N SER A 239 -16.56 -11.60 17.92
CA SER A 239 -15.13 -11.89 17.74
C SER A 239 -14.33 -10.68 17.25
N LEU A 240 -14.98 -9.51 17.12
CA LEU A 240 -14.38 -8.26 16.62
C LEU A 240 -13.68 -7.51 17.76
N THR A 241 -12.68 -8.14 18.38
CA THR A 241 -11.94 -7.58 19.52
C THR A 241 -10.69 -6.80 19.11
N LEU A 242 -10.43 -6.64 17.81
CA LEU A 242 -9.22 -6.00 17.30
C LEU A 242 -9.24 -4.48 17.61
N PRO A 243 -8.20 -3.94 18.28
CA PRO A 243 -8.10 -2.51 18.49
C PRO A 243 -7.83 -1.77 17.18
N HIS A 244 -8.27 -0.51 17.09
CA HIS A 244 -8.23 0.31 15.87
C HIS A 244 -6.88 0.28 15.12
N ASN A 245 -5.77 0.41 15.84
CA ASN A 245 -4.43 0.43 15.24
C ASN A 245 -4.04 -0.92 14.61
N GLU A 246 -4.45 -2.02 15.23
CA GLU A 246 -4.19 -3.37 14.71
C GLU A 246 -5.10 -3.69 13.53
N TYR A 247 -6.36 -3.27 13.59
CA TYR A 247 -7.30 -3.40 12.48
C TYR A 247 -6.80 -2.69 11.22
N VAL A 248 -6.32 -1.44 11.34
CA VAL A 248 -5.75 -0.70 10.21
C VAL A 248 -4.50 -1.38 9.65
N ARG A 249 -3.62 -1.90 10.51
CA ARG A 249 -2.43 -2.67 10.06
C ARG A 249 -2.81 -3.99 9.38
N ALA A 250 -3.90 -4.63 9.79
CA ALA A 250 -4.41 -5.83 9.14
C ALA A 250 -4.99 -5.52 7.75
N LEU A 251 -5.68 -4.39 7.60
CA LEU A 251 -6.20 -3.92 6.30
C LEU A 251 -5.09 -3.49 5.34
N VAL A 252 -3.99 -2.95 5.87
CA VAL A 252 -2.84 -2.47 5.09
C VAL A 252 -1.57 -3.16 5.60
N PRO A 253 -1.32 -4.42 5.19
CA PRO A 253 -0.13 -5.14 5.61
C PRO A 253 1.14 -4.44 5.12
N ALA A 254 2.18 -4.44 5.95
CA ALA A 254 3.49 -3.93 5.55
C ALA A 254 4.05 -4.76 4.38
N ALA A 255 4.78 -4.10 3.48
CA ALA A 255 5.45 -4.79 2.38
C ALA A 255 6.37 -5.91 2.93
N PRO A 256 6.39 -7.09 2.28
CA PRO A 256 7.28 -8.17 2.69
C PRO A 256 8.73 -7.70 2.63
N ALA A 257 9.52 -8.12 3.63
CA ALA A 257 10.91 -7.69 3.81
C ALA A 257 11.82 -7.98 2.60
N ASP A 258 11.43 -8.91 1.73
CA ASP A 258 12.25 -9.38 0.61
C ASP A 258 12.08 -8.58 -0.69
N GLU A 259 11.02 -7.78 -0.87
CA GLU A 259 10.73 -7.12 -2.17
C GLU A 259 11.04 -5.62 -2.22
N ALA A 260 11.56 -5.05 -1.15
CA ALA A 260 12.10 -3.71 -1.20
C ALA A 260 13.37 -3.64 -0.38
N GLY A 261 14.39 -2.97 -0.90
CA GLY A 261 15.40 -2.30 -0.08
C GLY A 261 14.82 -1.21 0.84
N ALA A 262 13.53 -1.33 1.22
CA ALA A 262 12.91 -0.66 2.34
C ALA A 262 13.58 -1.20 3.59
N VAL A 263 14.66 -0.51 3.97
CA VAL A 263 15.03 -0.38 5.37
C VAL A 263 13.71 -0.14 6.10
N VAL A 264 13.21 -1.15 6.84
CA VAL A 264 12.17 -0.93 7.85
C VAL A 264 12.61 0.35 8.54
N ALA A 265 11.84 1.44 8.41
CA ALA A 265 12.25 2.74 8.92
C ALA A 265 12.36 2.60 10.43
N LYS A 266 13.52 2.13 10.89
CA LYS A 266 13.80 1.82 12.26
C LYS A 266 13.74 3.17 12.92
N ARG A 267 12.79 3.34 13.83
CA ARG A 267 12.65 4.62 14.52
C ARG A 267 14.03 5.00 15.05
N PRO A 268 14.47 6.25 14.81
CA PRO A 268 15.79 6.67 15.25
C PRO A 268 15.90 6.51 16.76
N SER A 269 17.12 6.36 17.27
CA SER A 269 17.35 6.23 18.70
C SER A 269 16.75 7.42 19.48
N LEU A 270 16.48 7.26 20.78
CA LEU A 270 15.95 8.34 21.60
C LEU A 270 16.80 9.62 21.50
N GLN A 271 18.13 9.48 21.42
CA GLN A 271 19.05 10.62 21.28
C GLN A 271 18.90 11.32 19.94
N GLU A 272 18.71 10.58 18.84
CA GLU A 272 18.52 11.15 17.50
C GLU A 272 17.17 11.85 17.39
N GLN A 273 16.09 11.24 17.90
CA GLN A 273 14.77 11.88 17.98
C GLN A 273 14.84 13.21 18.74
N ILE A 274 15.47 13.21 19.93
CA ILE A 274 15.63 14.42 20.74
C ILE A 274 16.42 15.49 19.97
N LYS A 275 17.50 15.11 19.28
CA LYS A 275 18.28 16.04 18.46
C LYS A 275 17.42 16.66 17.35
N GLU A 276 16.74 15.85 16.55
CA GLU A 276 15.91 16.33 15.44
C GLU A 276 14.79 17.27 15.91
N ILE A 277 14.09 16.89 17.00
CA ILE A 277 13.03 17.71 17.59
C ILE A 277 13.59 19.07 18.05
N LEU A 278 14.71 19.07 18.77
CA LEU A 278 15.30 20.30 19.32
C LEU A 278 15.97 21.17 18.25
N ILE A 279 16.50 20.61 17.17
CA ILE A 279 17.02 21.37 16.04
C ILE A 279 15.89 22.18 15.39
N SER A 280 14.73 21.54 15.20
CA SER A 280 13.55 22.20 14.62
C SER A 280 12.93 23.23 15.58
N ALA A 281 12.74 22.86 16.85
CA ALA A 281 12.08 23.71 17.85
C ALA A 281 12.97 24.82 18.41
N LYS A 282 14.29 24.67 18.36
CA LYS A 282 15.35 25.54 18.92
C LYS A 282 15.39 25.63 20.45
N LEU A 283 14.24 25.66 21.12
CA LEU A 283 14.11 25.69 22.57
C LEU A 283 12.77 25.05 22.97
N MET A 284 12.76 24.15 23.97
CA MET A 284 11.56 23.41 24.38
C MET A 284 11.59 23.07 25.87
N THR A 285 10.41 22.93 26.50
CA THR A 285 10.30 22.43 27.89
C THR A 285 10.46 20.91 27.95
N PHE A 286 10.80 20.36 29.12
CA PHE A 286 10.93 18.90 29.27
C PHE A 286 9.60 18.17 29.07
N SER A 287 8.50 18.77 29.52
CA SER A 287 7.14 18.21 29.39
C SER A 287 6.74 18.07 27.91
N GLU A 288 7.00 19.10 27.12
CA GLU A 288 6.74 19.10 25.68
C GLU A 288 7.60 18.10 24.91
N LEU A 289 8.86 17.92 25.32
CA LEU A 289 9.77 16.97 24.69
C LEU A 289 9.32 15.54 24.97
N ARG A 290 8.95 15.22 26.22
CA ARG A 290 8.46 13.89 26.60
C ARG A 290 7.23 13.46 25.80
N GLY A 291 6.33 14.39 25.48
CA GLY A 291 5.14 14.09 24.68
C GLY A 291 5.42 13.77 23.20
N ARG A 292 6.68 13.89 22.73
CA ARG A 292 7.06 13.76 21.32
C ARG A 292 8.13 12.70 21.05
N VAL A 293 8.63 12.04 22.09
CA VAL A 293 9.69 11.02 21.98
C VAL A 293 9.09 9.63 22.20
N TYR A 294 9.38 8.72 21.26
CA TYR A 294 8.84 7.37 21.26
C TYR A 294 9.97 6.34 21.29
N ASN A 295 9.70 5.21 21.92
CA ASN A 295 10.57 4.03 21.89
C ASN A 295 10.51 3.35 20.50
N GLU A 296 11.42 2.39 20.27
CA GLU A 296 11.48 1.64 19.01
C GLU A 296 10.20 0.86 18.71
N ASP A 297 9.47 0.43 19.75
CA ASP A 297 8.18 -0.28 19.69
C ASP A 297 6.98 0.66 19.40
N GLY A 298 7.22 1.97 19.37
CA GLY A 298 6.19 2.99 19.15
C GLY A 298 5.43 3.42 20.41
N SER A 299 5.80 2.91 21.59
CA SER A 299 5.31 3.41 22.87
C SER A 299 5.94 4.76 23.24
N LEU A 300 5.29 5.55 24.10
CA LEU A 300 5.87 6.79 24.61
C LEU A 300 7.08 6.50 25.51
N ALA A 301 8.16 7.23 25.32
CA ALA A 301 9.38 7.03 26.10
C ALA A 301 9.17 7.38 27.59
N GLY A 302 9.72 6.54 28.46
CA GLY A 302 9.66 6.75 29.91
C GLY A 302 10.47 7.97 30.36
N GLU A 303 10.03 8.61 31.44
CA GLU A 303 10.64 9.84 31.98
C GLU A 303 12.15 9.71 32.23
N ALA A 304 12.59 8.62 32.88
CA ALA A 304 14.01 8.35 33.14
C ALA A 304 14.82 8.09 31.86
N ALA A 305 14.22 7.43 30.86
CA ALA A 305 14.89 7.14 29.59
C ALA A 305 15.16 8.43 28.80
N VAL A 306 14.18 9.35 28.77
CA VAL A 306 14.34 10.67 28.15
C VAL A 306 15.41 11.50 28.88
N LEU A 307 15.42 11.52 30.22
CA LEU A 307 16.45 12.23 31.01
C LEU A 307 17.86 11.69 30.75
N ASN A 308 18.02 10.37 30.65
CA ASN A 308 19.31 9.76 30.35
C ASN A 308 19.78 10.09 28.91
N ALA A 309 18.86 10.07 27.93
CA ALA A 309 19.18 10.41 26.55
C ALA A 309 19.53 11.90 26.38
N LEU A 310 18.90 12.79 27.15
CA LEU A 310 19.11 14.24 27.11
C LEU A 310 20.56 14.65 27.38
N GLY A 311 21.24 14.00 28.34
CA GLY A 311 22.64 14.33 28.68
C GLY A 311 23.62 14.22 27.50
N GLY A 312 23.32 13.35 26.54
CA GLY A 312 24.12 13.15 25.33
C GLY A 312 23.59 13.88 24.08
N ALA A 313 22.39 14.44 24.13
CA ALA A 313 21.68 14.96 22.95
C ALA A 313 21.40 16.47 23.00
N ALA A 314 21.35 17.07 24.19
CA ALA A 314 20.90 18.45 24.39
C ALA A 314 21.66 19.15 25.52
N CYS A 315 21.50 20.46 25.63
CA CYS A 315 21.97 21.25 26.77
C CYS A 315 20.80 21.97 27.45
N CYS A 316 20.88 22.13 28.77
CA CYS A 316 19.84 22.77 29.56
C CYS A 316 20.22 24.20 29.92
N VAL A 317 19.32 25.16 29.72
CA VAL A 317 19.46 26.56 30.14
C VAL A 317 18.19 26.97 30.86
N ARG A 318 18.29 27.18 32.18
CA ARG A 318 17.18 27.59 33.05
C ARG A 318 15.93 26.70 32.91
N GLY A 319 16.14 25.38 33.01
CA GLY A 319 15.10 24.35 32.88
C GLY A 319 14.65 24.05 31.44
N LEU A 320 15.06 24.86 30.46
CA LEU A 320 14.72 24.66 29.06
C LEU A 320 15.81 23.87 28.33
N TRP A 321 15.41 23.10 27.32
CA TRP A 321 16.32 22.27 26.53
C TRP A 321 16.56 22.87 25.16
N ALA A 322 17.84 23.00 24.80
CA ALA A 322 18.31 23.51 23.53
C ALA A 322 19.21 22.47 22.82
N PRO A 323 19.27 22.47 21.47
CA PRO A 323 20.16 21.59 20.74
C PRO A 323 21.62 22.03 20.98
N ARG A 324 22.54 21.07 21.12
CA ARG A 324 23.96 21.38 21.36
C ARG A 324 24.56 22.12 20.17
N SER A 325 25.50 23.01 20.42
CA SER A 325 26.10 23.83 19.36
C SER A 325 26.83 23.01 18.30
N ALA A 326 27.45 21.90 18.68
CA ALA A 326 28.12 20.98 17.75
C ALA A 326 27.16 20.28 16.77
N ASP A 327 25.88 20.10 17.14
CA ASP A 327 24.87 19.48 16.28
C ASP A 327 24.28 20.49 15.27
N LEU A 328 24.36 21.81 15.55
CA LEU A 328 23.92 22.87 14.63
C LEU A 328 25.00 23.31 13.64
N TYR A 329 26.22 23.58 14.14
CA TYR A 329 27.31 24.09 13.32
C TYR A 329 28.23 22.94 12.92
N THR A 330 27.80 22.16 11.93
CA THR A 330 28.55 21.00 11.42
C THR A 330 29.46 21.34 10.24
N ARG A 331 29.23 22.49 9.59
CA ARG A 331 29.94 22.93 8.39
C ARG A 331 30.33 24.41 8.51
N PRO A 332 31.43 24.84 7.89
CA PRO A 332 31.84 26.24 7.89
C PRO A 332 30.85 27.10 7.10
N SER A 333 30.18 28.04 7.78
CA SER A 333 29.33 29.07 7.17
C SER A 333 28.87 30.07 8.25
N PRO A 334 29.21 31.37 8.21
CA PRO A 334 30.30 32.07 7.48
C PRO A 334 31.66 31.99 8.20
N ALA A 335 31.70 31.58 9.47
CA ALA A 335 32.90 31.42 10.28
C ALA A 335 33.22 29.94 10.58
N PRO A 336 34.44 29.62 11.04
CA PRO A 336 34.79 28.26 11.47
C PRO A 336 33.80 27.71 12.50
N PRO A 337 33.36 26.44 12.38
CA PRO A 337 32.37 25.84 13.27
C PRO A 337 32.70 25.94 14.76
N HIS A 338 33.97 25.76 15.13
CA HIS A 338 34.39 25.86 16.53
C HIS A 338 34.18 27.26 17.12
N LEU A 339 34.36 28.33 16.33
CA LEU A 339 34.10 29.71 16.79
C LEU A 339 32.59 29.97 16.92
N MET A 340 31.79 29.47 15.97
CA MET A 340 30.32 29.56 16.04
C MET A 340 29.77 28.80 17.27
N CYS A 341 30.31 27.61 17.53
CA CYS A 341 29.97 26.82 18.70
C CYS A 341 30.34 27.54 19.99
N ALA A 342 31.58 28.03 20.10
CA ALA A 342 32.06 28.73 21.28
C ALA A 342 31.27 30.02 21.55
N ALA A 343 30.91 30.76 20.49
CA ALA A 343 30.06 31.94 20.58
C ALA A 343 28.64 31.62 21.07
N ARG A 344 28.01 30.58 20.52
CA ARG A 344 26.67 30.14 20.95
C ARG A 344 26.68 29.60 22.36
N ASP A 345 27.68 28.81 22.74
CA ASP A 345 27.85 28.30 24.09
C ASP A 345 28.05 29.45 25.09
N HIS A 346 28.80 30.49 24.72
CA HIS A 346 28.92 31.70 25.54
C HIS A 346 27.58 32.44 25.71
N VAL A 347 26.78 32.57 24.64
CA VAL A 347 25.43 33.16 24.72
C VAL A 347 24.51 32.35 25.63
N LEU A 348 24.49 31.03 25.48
CA LEU A 348 23.71 30.12 26.34
C LEU A 348 24.17 30.19 27.80
N TYR A 349 25.48 30.24 28.05
CA TYR A 349 26.05 30.48 29.38
C TYR A 349 25.55 31.82 29.96
N LEU A 350 25.57 32.92 29.21
CA LEU A 350 25.09 34.21 29.71
C LEU A 350 23.61 34.15 30.12
N PHE A 351 22.78 33.38 29.40
CA PHE A 351 21.38 33.16 29.79
C PHE A 351 21.21 32.33 31.07
N THR A 352 22.22 31.56 31.50
CA THR A 352 22.21 30.93 32.83
C THR A 352 22.44 31.93 33.96
N GLN A 353 23.22 32.98 33.70
CA GLN A 353 23.64 33.97 34.70
C GLN A 353 22.70 35.17 34.77
N HIS A 354 22.12 35.53 33.63
CA HIS A 354 21.36 36.76 33.46
C HIS A 354 20.05 36.49 32.72
N PRO A 355 18.92 37.07 33.16
CA PRO A 355 17.66 37.01 32.42
C PRO A 355 17.73 37.67 31.04
N TYR A 356 18.61 38.67 30.90
CA TYR A 356 18.77 39.46 29.68
C TYR A 356 20.23 39.51 29.25
N VAL A 357 20.46 39.48 27.93
CA VAL A 357 21.78 39.54 27.30
C VAL A 357 21.87 40.74 26.35
N ASP A 358 22.97 41.49 26.45
CA ASP A 358 23.26 42.62 25.57
C ASP A 358 24.13 42.17 24.38
N ARG A 359 23.55 42.27 23.17
CA ARG A 359 24.23 41.96 21.91
C ARG A 359 25.57 42.67 21.76
N ARG A 360 25.69 43.93 22.18
CA ARG A 360 26.93 44.71 22.02
C ARG A 360 28.05 44.13 22.88
N LYS A 361 27.72 43.69 24.11
CA LYS A 361 28.68 43.03 25.01
C LYS A 361 29.11 41.67 24.47
N VAL A 362 28.16 40.88 23.95
CA VAL A 362 28.47 39.59 23.31
C VAL A 362 29.37 39.78 22.09
N ALA A 363 29.04 40.73 21.20
CA ALA A 363 29.83 41.00 20.00
C ALA A 363 31.23 41.56 20.31
N ALA A 364 31.42 42.21 21.46
CA ALA A 364 32.75 42.65 21.91
C ALA A 364 33.57 41.49 22.52
N ALA A 365 32.91 40.51 23.16
CA ALA A 365 33.55 39.36 23.77
C ALA A 365 33.90 38.27 22.75
N VAL A 366 33.08 38.10 21.73
CA VAL A 366 33.21 37.06 20.70
C VAL A 366 33.86 37.63 19.44
N ARG A 367 34.84 36.92 18.87
CA ARG A 367 35.51 37.29 17.62
C ARG A 367 34.70 36.92 16.36
N LEU A 368 33.44 37.33 16.30
CA LEU A 368 32.54 37.09 15.16
C LEU A 368 31.94 38.40 14.62
N PRO A 369 31.60 38.45 13.32
CA PRO A 369 30.83 39.55 12.77
C PRO A 369 29.55 39.82 13.58
N PRO A 370 29.15 41.09 13.77
CA PRO A 370 27.92 41.41 14.49
C PRO A 370 26.65 40.80 13.90
N SER A 371 26.63 40.45 12.60
CA SER A 371 25.56 39.71 11.93
C SER A 371 25.40 38.30 12.49
N ASP A 372 26.51 37.61 12.69
CA ASP A 372 26.54 36.19 13.08
C ASP A 372 26.16 36.08 14.56
N VAL A 373 26.65 37.01 15.38
CA VAL A 373 26.23 37.14 16.79
C VAL A 373 24.72 37.39 16.90
N LEU A 374 24.15 38.19 15.99
CA LEU A 374 22.71 38.43 15.98
C LEU A 374 21.92 37.18 15.62
N GLU A 375 22.37 36.41 14.63
CA GLU A 375 21.74 35.15 14.22
C GLU A 375 21.78 34.11 15.36
N ILE A 376 22.93 33.98 16.02
CA ILE A 376 23.09 33.12 17.20
C ILE A 376 22.08 33.50 18.28
N ILE A 377 22.00 34.78 18.66
CA ILE A 377 21.09 35.21 19.73
C ILE A 377 19.62 35.02 19.30
N ARG A 378 19.26 35.32 18.05
CA ARG A 378 17.90 35.09 17.50
C ARG A 378 17.49 33.63 17.51
N SER A 379 18.44 32.70 17.48
CA SER A 379 18.13 31.26 17.51
C SER A 379 17.56 30.82 18.87
N VAL A 380 17.88 31.53 19.96
CA VAL A 380 17.54 31.12 21.34
C VAL A 380 16.86 32.22 22.15
N GLY A 381 16.77 33.44 21.63
CA GLY A 381 16.18 34.57 22.32
C GLY A 381 15.38 35.51 21.41
N LYS A 382 14.51 36.28 22.06
CA LYS A 382 13.71 37.36 21.47
C LYS A 382 14.16 38.72 22.03
N PHE A 383 14.03 39.76 21.23
CA PHE A 383 14.42 41.11 21.64
C PHE A 383 13.28 41.82 22.37
N THR A 384 13.55 42.25 23.59
CA THR A 384 12.64 43.04 24.42
C THR A 384 13.16 44.48 24.50
N PRO A 385 12.41 45.48 23.99
CA PRO A 385 12.84 46.87 24.01
C PRO A 385 13.25 47.32 25.42
N ARG A 386 14.35 48.07 25.53
CA ARG A 386 14.94 48.61 26.79
C ARG A 386 15.56 47.58 27.74
N MET A 387 15.27 46.28 27.64
CA MET A 387 15.82 45.25 28.53
C MET A 387 16.94 44.42 27.86
N GLY A 388 16.89 44.22 26.55
CA GLY A 388 17.87 43.43 25.80
C GLY A 388 17.25 42.15 25.24
N TRP A 389 18.05 41.10 25.07
CA TRP A 389 17.58 39.81 24.58
C TRP A 389 17.24 38.88 25.74
N GLU A 390 16.05 38.29 25.74
CA GLU A 390 15.62 37.26 26.68
C GLU A 390 15.38 35.93 25.96
N LEU A 391 15.33 34.81 26.69
CA LEU A 391 15.04 33.50 26.11
C LEU A 391 13.67 33.48 25.39
N LEU A 392 13.55 32.64 24.35
CA LEU A 392 12.31 32.50 23.59
C LEU A 392 11.12 32.07 24.46
N LEU A 393 11.40 31.18 25.42
CA LEU A 393 10.44 30.65 26.38
C LEU A 393 10.81 31.13 27.79
N PRO A 394 9.82 31.30 28.69
CA PRO A 394 10.11 31.55 30.09
C PRO A 394 10.83 30.33 30.72
N PRO A 395 11.68 30.55 31.74
CA PRO A 395 12.35 29.49 32.48
C PRO A 395 11.38 28.42 33.02
N ASP A 396 11.75 27.15 32.86
CA ASP A 396 10.96 26.01 33.36
C ASP A 396 11.27 25.75 34.84
N THR A 397 10.68 26.58 35.71
CA THR A 397 10.86 26.51 37.16
C THR A 397 10.39 25.18 37.77
N ALA A 398 9.40 24.53 37.14
CA ALA A 398 8.91 23.22 37.57
C ALA A 398 9.98 22.13 37.32
N PHE A 399 10.64 22.18 36.16
CA PHE A 399 11.77 21.30 35.88
C PHE A 399 12.96 21.56 36.80
N GLU A 400 13.32 22.82 37.05
CA GLU A 400 14.40 23.19 37.96
C GLU A 400 14.19 22.68 39.38
N ALA A 401 12.96 22.78 39.89
CA ALA A 401 12.61 22.28 41.21
C ALA A 401 12.62 20.74 41.28
N LYS A 402 12.13 20.07 40.23
CA LYS A 402 12.01 18.60 40.20
C LYS A 402 13.33 17.87 39.95
N TYR A 403 14.23 18.43 39.14
CA TYR A 403 15.49 17.80 38.74
C TYR A 403 16.71 18.69 39.02
N ASN A 404 16.84 19.13 40.27
CA ASN A 404 17.91 20.02 40.70
C ASN A 404 19.31 19.41 40.44
N ASP A 405 19.47 18.10 40.59
CA ASP A 405 20.74 17.40 40.32
C ASP A 405 21.16 17.51 38.85
N VAL A 406 20.22 17.39 37.91
CA VAL A 406 20.45 17.56 36.47
C VAL A 406 20.84 19.00 36.16
N VAL A 407 20.14 19.97 36.75
CA VAL A 407 20.45 21.40 36.58
C VAL A 407 21.84 21.75 37.13
N GLN A 408 22.21 21.23 38.31
CA GLN A 408 23.54 21.42 38.89
C GLN A 408 24.64 20.85 37.99
N ARG A 409 24.46 19.64 37.44
CA ARG A 409 25.43 19.06 36.49
C ARG A 409 25.57 19.92 35.23
N GLN A 410 24.47 20.46 34.72
CA GLN A 410 24.47 21.35 33.55
C GLN A 410 25.14 22.69 33.85
N ASN A 411 24.96 23.26 35.04
CA ASN A 411 25.66 24.48 35.45
C ASN A 411 27.18 24.25 35.54
N THR A 412 27.62 23.14 36.11
CA THR A 412 29.05 22.77 36.13
C THR A 412 29.60 22.58 34.71
N TYR A 413 28.82 21.99 33.81
CA TYR A 413 29.18 21.88 32.39
C TYR A 413 29.36 23.28 31.75
N TRP A 414 28.43 24.19 32.01
CA TRP A 414 28.48 25.55 31.51
C TRP A 414 29.67 26.36 32.03
N GLU A 415 30.02 26.23 33.31
CA GLU A 415 31.24 26.82 33.86
C GLU A 415 32.51 26.29 33.20
N ALA A 416 32.58 24.98 32.95
CA ALA A 416 33.72 24.37 32.26
C ALA A 416 33.84 24.89 30.81
N ARG A 417 32.72 25.03 30.10
CA ARG A 417 32.67 25.64 28.76
C ARG A 417 33.10 27.10 28.77
N GLN A 418 32.67 27.87 29.76
CA GLN A 418 33.07 29.27 29.89
C GLN A 418 34.57 29.41 30.19
N ARG A 419 35.15 28.51 31.02
CA ARG A 419 36.60 28.47 31.23
C ARG A 419 37.37 28.20 29.93
N GLN A 420 36.93 27.22 29.13
CA GLN A 420 37.51 26.93 27.82
C GLN A 420 37.43 28.13 26.87
N PHE A 421 36.30 28.84 26.86
CA PHE A 421 36.11 30.06 26.06
C PHE A 421 37.11 31.17 26.46
N ASN A 422 37.30 31.38 27.77
CA ASN A 422 38.25 32.37 28.28
C ASN A 422 39.71 32.01 27.95
N GLU A 423 40.09 30.73 28.08
CA GLU A 423 41.43 30.24 27.72
C GLU A 423 41.73 30.45 26.23
N MET A 424 40.76 30.16 25.35
CA MET A 424 40.88 30.39 23.91
C MET A 424 41.12 31.88 23.59
N LEU A 425 40.43 32.79 24.28
CA LEU A 425 40.62 34.23 24.13
C LEU A 425 42.02 34.71 24.60
N ILE A 426 42.57 34.09 25.65
CA ILE A 426 43.88 34.45 26.22
C ILE A 426 45.03 33.88 25.38
N GLY A 427 44.95 32.61 24.96
CA GLY A 427 46.00 31.91 24.21
C GLY A 427 46.32 32.54 22.86
N GLU A 428 45.32 33.09 22.16
CA GLU A 428 45.55 33.82 20.90
C GLU A 428 46.11 35.24 21.09
N ASN A 429 45.94 35.85 22.27
CA ASN A 429 46.50 37.18 22.56
C ASN A 429 48.00 37.16 22.86
N MET A 430 48.60 36.00 23.17
CA MET A 430 50.02 35.90 23.53
C MET A 430 50.98 35.67 22.33
N ASN A 431 50.48 35.38 21.12
CA ASN A 431 51.33 35.10 19.97
C ASN A 431 51.44 36.28 19.00
N LYS A 432 52.33 37.24 19.33
CA LYS A 432 53.07 38.14 18.40
C LYS A 432 54.03 39.08 19.15
N ARG A 433 54.87 38.57 20.08
CA ARG A 433 56.08 39.31 20.48
C ARG A 433 57.25 38.85 19.60
N GLN A 434 57.50 39.61 18.53
CA GLN A 434 58.67 39.45 17.67
C GLN A 434 59.96 39.48 18.51
N ARG A 435 60.68 38.37 18.57
CA ARG A 435 62.00 38.31 19.19
C ARG A 435 63.01 38.93 18.19
N LYS A 436 63.59 40.05 18.58
CA LYS A 436 64.64 40.79 17.85
C LYS A 436 65.79 39.84 17.50
N LYS A 437 66.19 39.85 16.23
CA LYS A 437 67.34 39.17 15.65
C LYS A 437 68.63 39.74 16.27
N SER A 438 69.41 38.92 16.98
CA SER A 438 70.79 39.23 17.34
C SER A 438 71.73 38.28 16.59
N GLN A 439 72.60 38.88 15.81
CA GLN A 439 73.65 38.30 14.98
C GLN A 439 74.96 38.33 15.79
N ARG A 440 75.61 37.18 16.03
CA ARG A 440 77.08 37.06 16.05
C ARG A 440 77.60 35.61 16.14
N ASP A 441 78.34 35.25 15.10
CA ASP A 441 79.57 34.45 14.95
C ASP A 441 79.99 33.34 15.95
N SER A 442 80.16 32.15 15.36
CA SER A 442 81.32 31.24 15.36
C SER A 442 82.12 30.97 16.65
N MET A 443 82.15 29.69 17.07
CA MET A 443 83.36 28.86 17.01
C MET A 443 83.07 27.35 17.24
N CYS A 444 83.88 26.54 16.57
CA CYS A 444 84.02 25.09 16.55
C CYS A 444 84.30 24.44 17.93
N ASP A 445 83.87 23.19 18.15
CA ASP A 445 84.75 22.01 17.96
C ASP A 445 83.97 20.68 18.07
N ALA A 446 84.62 19.64 17.54
CA ALA A 446 84.16 18.34 17.12
C ALA A 446 83.82 17.33 18.24
N THR A 447 82.97 16.33 17.94
CA THR A 447 83.41 14.95 17.59
C THR A 447 82.23 13.97 17.53
N ASN A 448 82.37 13.00 16.59
CA ASN A 448 81.70 11.70 16.45
C ASN A 448 80.36 11.60 15.67
N SER A 449 80.49 11.58 14.33
CA SER A 449 80.27 10.44 13.39
C SER A 449 78.91 9.68 13.33
N PRO A 450 78.53 9.07 12.18
CA PRO A 450 77.97 9.78 11.03
C PRO A 450 76.66 9.17 10.46
N LYS A 451 76.05 9.97 9.60
CA LYS A 451 74.78 9.85 8.86
C LYS A 451 74.72 8.69 7.83
N PRO A 452 73.51 8.34 7.36
CA PRO A 452 73.28 7.65 6.09
C PRO A 452 73.34 8.63 4.88
N ARG A 453 73.68 8.12 3.68
CA ARG A 453 73.62 8.84 2.38
C ARG A 453 73.26 7.79 1.31
N CYS A 454 72.07 7.81 0.70
CA CYS A 454 71.59 8.63 -0.43
C CYS A 454 72.37 8.47 -1.74
N THR A 455 71.66 8.17 -2.84
CA THR A 455 71.50 8.95 -4.10
C THR A 455 70.70 8.06 -5.09
N SER A 456 69.87 8.54 -6.04
CA SER A 456 69.97 9.71 -6.94
C SER A 456 68.58 10.06 -7.51
N VAL A 457 68.16 11.35 -7.60
CA VAL A 457 68.26 12.34 -8.73
C VAL A 457 67.56 11.85 -10.02
N SER A 458 66.77 12.60 -10.81
CA SER A 458 66.78 14.02 -11.25
C SER A 458 65.44 14.38 -11.96
N GLU A 459 64.93 15.62 -11.81
CA GLU A 459 64.78 16.71 -12.84
C GLU A 459 63.67 16.43 -13.89
N ASP A 460 62.86 17.35 -14.41
CA ASP A 460 62.93 18.81 -14.57
C ASP A 460 61.51 19.37 -14.90
N ASP A 461 61.48 20.67 -15.12
CA ASP A 461 60.46 21.68 -14.92
C ASP A 461 59.44 21.94 -16.07
N SER A 462 58.38 22.67 -15.70
CA SER A 462 57.74 23.79 -16.42
C SER A 462 56.74 23.65 -17.61
N GLU A 463 55.51 24.06 -17.27
CA GLU A 463 54.66 25.12 -17.89
C GLU A 463 54.03 25.02 -19.31
N ARG A 464 52.68 25.08 -19.27
CA ARG A 464 51.73 26.00 -19.96
C ARG A 464 51.34 25.87 -21.46
N LYS A 465 50.02 25.70 -21.60
CA LYS A 465 49.01 26.45 -22.42
C LYS A 465 48.85 26.18 -23.94
N ARG A 466 47.54 25.97 -24.24
CA ARG A 466 46.69 26.49 -25.36
C ARG A 466 46.54 25.67 -26.65
N LYS A 467 45.28 25.20 -26.81
CA LYS A 467 44.32 25.32 -27.94
C LYS A 467 44.71 24.92 -29.38
N ASN A 468 43.81 24.07 -29.90
CA ASN A 468 43.06 24.11 -31.18
C ASN A 468 43.50 23.23 -32.37
N LYS A 469 42.46 22.54 -32.90
CA LYS A 469 42.22 22.06 -34.28
C LYS A 469 43.16 20.94 -34.78
N SER A 470 42.75 19.95 -35.58
CA SER A 470 41.56 19.74 -36.43
C SER A 470 41.63 18.34 -37.05
N ALA A 471 40.46 17.84 -37.51
CA ALA A 471 40.26 16.87 -38.61
C ALA A 471 40.75 15.42 -38.34
N SER A 472 40.13 14.34 -38.80
CA SER A 472 39.08 14.12 -39.78
C SER A 472 38.75 12.61 -39.79
N GLY A 473 37.49 12.25 -40.05
CA GLY A 473 37.19 11.10 -40.91
C GLY A 473 36.41 9.90 -40.35
N VAL A 474 35.14 9.85 -40.76
CA VAL A 474 34.46 8.71 -41.45
C VAL A 474 34.24 7.41 -40.64
N GLY A 475 33.05 6.83 -40.50
CA GLY A 475 31.72 7.14 -41.05
C GLY A 475 30.67 6.04 -40.72
N LYS A 476 29.42 6.36 -41.12
CA LYS A 476 28.21 5.53 -41.35
C LYS A 476 27.55 4.84 -40.14
N ARG A 477 26.39 5.31 -39.64
CA ARG A 477 24.99 5.26 -40.16
C ARG A 477 24.40 3.85 -40.34
N THR A 478 23.37 3.54 -39.57
CA THR A 478 22.03 3.13 -40.05
C THR A 478 20.93 3.61 -39.09
N ARG A 479 19.77 3.94 -39.68
CA ARG A 479 18.53 4.50 -39.11
C ARG A 479 17.51 3.39 -38.82
N ASN A 480 16.52 3.65 -37.96
CA ASN A 480 15.06 3.61 -38.23
C ASN A 480 14.29 4.15 -36.97
N ILE A 481 13.56 5.28 -37.03
CA ILE A 481 12.12 5.52 -37.38
C ILE A 481 11.17 4.94 -36.29
N SER A 482 10.60 5.69 -35.32
CA SER A 482 9.45 6.66 -35.27
C SER A 482 8.07 6.05 -34.95
N SER A 483 7.37 6.62 -33.95
CA SER A 483 5.89 6.82 -33.82
C SER A 483 5.62 7.53 -32.48
N SER A 484 5.29 8.83 -32.45
CA SER A 484 3.99 9.51 -32.65
C SER A 484 3.02 9.37 -31.45
N SER A 485 3.01 10.41 -30.61
CA SER A 485 2.02 10.71 -29.58
C SER A 485 0.80 11.42 -30.17
N VAL A 486 -0.40 10.96 -29.85
CA VAL A 486 -1.68 11.62 -30.17
C VAL A 486 -2.14 12.43 -28.96
N GLN A 487 -2.56 13.67 -29.22
CA GLN A 487 -3.22 14.57 -28.29
C GLN A 487 -4.73 14.35 -28.37
N ASP A 488 -5.39 14.24 -27.21
CA ASP A 488 -6.85 14.27 -27.09
C ASP A 488 -7.33 15.71 -26.90
N ALA A 489 -8.31 16.08 -27.73
CA ALA A 489 -9.27 17.13 -27.47
C ALA A 489 -10.58 16.71 -28.15
N THR A 490 -11.59 16.29 -27.37
CA THR A 490 -12.96 16.82 -27.34
C THR A 490 -13.69 16.22 -26.14
#